data_AF-A0A0Z8L3M9-F1
#
_entry.id   AF-A0A0Z8L3M9-F1
#
_cell.length_a   1.000
_cell.length_b   1.000
_cell.length_c   1.000
_cell.angle_alpha   90.00
_cell.angle_beta   90.00
_cell.angle_gamma   90.00
#
_symmetry.space_group_name_H-M   'P 1'
#
loop_
_entity.id
_entity.type
_entity.pdbx_description
1 polymer ?
#
loop_
_entity_poly.entity_id
_entity_poly.type
_entity_poly.pdbx_seq_one_letter_code
_entity_poly.pdbx_strand_id
1 'polypeptide(L)'
;MKKCSLYSKLFIGGLSISFLVACSSNQTTSSSSQSVSEVNNFAFVQKANENVENIWYVIEDSNDDYQLSKDDEIENVYLTKNGMMDVYYVGSLPGEEPLTLSFLKDKSNSEIKELVRQRGEAYISSFLETLSQSTKPSIDDLLNKPVKATVETDSTGNTVVEEKIHYADFDLDSDNNFVPGGESYNIFNSTISGYIYDTYYVGYAGNGTTKSSFLVISAPNENVSISFDTLDTENVSEE
;
A
#
# COMPACT_ATOMS: atom_id res chain seq x y z
N MET A 1 0.61 67.13 3.87
CA MET A 1 0.66 67.06 2.40
C MET A 1 0.24 65.66 1.96
N LYS A 2 -0.72 65.60 1.03
CA LYS A 2 -1.29 64.40 0.41
C LYS A 2 -0.32 63.81 -0.62
N LYS A 3 -0.33 62.49 -0.80
CA LYS A 3 -0.74 61.86 -2.07
C LYS A 3 -0.97 60.35 -1.89
N CYS A 4 -2.23 59.95 -2.08
CA CYS A 4 -2.63 58.61 -2.49
C CYS A 4 -2.14 58.33 -3.93
N SER A 5 -1.92 57.05 -4.25
CA SER A 5 -2.34 56.52 -5.55
C SER A 5 -2.77 55.06 -5.42
N LEU A 6 -4.07 54.84 -5.62
CA LEU A 6 -4.67 53.59 -6.06
C LEU A 6 -4.16 53.24 -7.46
N TYR A 7 -3.91 51.96 -7.73
CA TYR A 7 -4.35 51.35 -8.98
C TYR A 7 -4.93 49.96 -8.70
N SER A 8 -6.24 49.90 -8.88
CA SER A 8 -7.05 48.71 -9.10
C SER A 8 -6.78 48.17 -10.52
N LYS A 9 -6.59 46.85 -10.66
CA LYS A 9 -7.15 46.09 -11.79
C LYS A 9 -7.65 44.72 -11.32
N LEU A 10 -8.95 44.55 -11.51
CA LEU A 10 -9.75 43.33 -11.52
C LEU A 10 -9.28 42.33 -12.60
N PHE A 11 -9.38 41.04 -12.31
CA PHE A 11 -9.78 39.93 -13.21
C PHE A 11 -10.12 38.74 -12.29
N ILE A 12 -11.38 38.51 -11.89
CA ILE A 12 -12.45 37.73 -12.53
C ILE A 12 -11.99 36.35 -13.05
N GLY A 13 -12.46 35.32 -12.34
CA GLY A 13 -12.49 33.90 -12.70
C GLY A 13 -12.55 33.10 -11.40
N GLY A 14 -13.67 32.62 -10.88
CA GLY A 14 -14.87 32.13 -11.54
C GLY A 14 -14.99 30.64 -11.22
N LEU A 15 -15.20 30.28 -9.95
CA LEU A 15 -15.62 28.94 -9.55
C LEU A 15 -16.74 29.09 -8.51
N SER A 16 -17.95 29.10 -9.03
CA SER A 16 -19.17 28.95 -8.26
C SER A 16 -20.01 27.94 -9.01
N ILE A 17 -20.12 26.74 -8.46
CA ILE A 17 -21.43 26.08 -8.39
C ILE A 17 -21.51 25.44 -7.00
N SER A 18 -22.05 26.22 -6.07
CA SER A 18 -22.72 25.68 -4.89
C SER A 18 -24.04 25.09 -5.37
N PHE A 19 -24.28 23.81 -5.10
CA PHE A 19 -25.64 23.34 -4.88
C PHE A 19 -25.76 22.89 -3.43
N LEU A 20 -26.16 23.83 -2.59
CA LEU A 20 -26.97 23.50 -1.42
C LEU A 20 -28.36 23.15 -1.97
N VAL A 21 -28.77 21.89 -1.87
CA VAL A 21 -30.19 21.52 -1.98
C VAL A 21 -30.66 21.13 -0.60
N ALA A 22 -31.62 21.92 -0.13
CA ALA A 22 -32.25 21.86 1.18
C ALA A 22 -33.10 20.60 1.38
N CYS A 23 -33.24 20.16 2.63
CA CYS A 23 -34.22 19.18 3.06
C CYS A 23 -35.66 19.71 2.90
N SER A 24 -36.57 18.93 2.29
CA SER A 24 -38.00 18.90 2.69
C SER A 24 -38.78 17.73 2.05
N SER A 25 -39.35 16.90 2.92
CA SER A 25 -40.62 16.14 2.84
C SER A 25 -41.13 15.53 1.52
N ASN A 26 -41.29 14.19 1.54
CA ASN A 26 -42.29 13.36 0.86
C ASN A 26 -42.94 13.85 -0.45
N GLN A 27 -42.51 13.29 -1.59
CA GLN A 27 -43.44 12.74 -2.57
C GLN A 27 -42.77 11.74 -3.52
N THR A 28 -43.44 10.61 -3.69
CA THR A 28 -43.12 9.48 -4.57
C THR A 28 -43.29 9.85 -6.04
N THR A 29 -42.26 9.64 -6.87
CA THR A 29 -42.41 9.06 -8.21
C THR A 29 -41.09 8.60 -8.82
N SER A 30 -41.13 7.33 -9.22
CA SER A 30 -40.26 6.57 -10.10
C SER A 30 -39.53 7.36 -11.19
N SER A 31 -38.21 7.28 -11.19
CA SER A 31 -37.37 7.45 -12.37
C SER A 31 -36.21 6.45 -12.30
N SER A 32 -36.10 5.69 -13.39
CA SER A 32 -35.05 4.74 -13.78
C SER A 32 -33.83 4.68 -12.86
N SER A 33 -33.77 3.63 -12.07
CA SER A 33 -32.54 3.11 -11.47
C SER A 33 -31.57 2.73 -12.58
N GLN A 34 -30.73 3.68 -12.97
CA GLN A 34 -29.42 3.37 -13.52
C GLN A 34 -28.69 2.69 -12.36
N SER A 35 -28.53 1.37 -12.45
CA SER A 35 -27.71 0.63 -11.51
C SER A 35 -26.30 1.21 -11.63
N VAL A 36 -25.95 2.11 -10.71
CA VAL A 36 -24.56 2.37 -10.38
C VAL A 36 -24.03 0.99 -10.03
N SER A 37 -23.16 0.43 -10.87
CA SER A 37 -22.42 -0.77 -10.51
C SER A 37 -21.79 -0.48 -9.16
N GLU A 38 -22.15 -1.25 -8.13
CA GLU A 38 -21.55 -1.09 -6.80
C GLU A 38 -20.04 -1.15 -6.96
N VAL A 39 -19.37 -0.01 -6.76
CA VAL A 39 -17.91 0.04 -6.71
C VAL A 39 -17.52 -0.67 -5.44
N ASN A 40 -16.83 -1.80 -5.57
CA ASN A 40 -16.33 -2.54 -4.44
C ASN A 40 -15.08 -1.81 -3.94
N ASN A 41 -15.23 -1.06 -2.85
CA ASN A 41 -14.13 -0.33 -2.22
C ASN A 41 -13.66 -1.06 -0.95
N PHE A 42 -12.35 -1.17 -0.76
CA PHE A 42 -11.76 -1.68 0.48
C PHE A 42 -10.47 -0.92 0.83
N ALA A 43 -9.93 -1.18 2.01
CA ALA A 43 -8.61 -0.71 2.42
C ALA A 43 -7.70 -1.89 2.84
N PHE A 44 -6.39 -1.64 3.02
CA PHE A 44 -5.40 -2.69 3.27
C PHE A 44 -5.69 -3.47 4.54
N VAL A 45 -5.77 -2.79 5.68
CA VAL A 45 -5.99 -3.39 7.00
C VAL A 45 -7.38 -3.99 7.08
N GLN A 46 -8.39 -3.30 6.54
CA GLN A 46 -9.73 -3.88 6.38
C GLN A 46 -9.68 -5.25 5.69
N LYS A 47 -8.97 -5.34 4.56
CA LYS A 47 -8.82 -6.57 3.78
C LYS A 47 -7.95 -7.61 4.47
N ALA A 48 -6.91 -7.19 5.18
CA ALA A 48 -6.02 -8.05 5.95
C ALA A 48 -6.73 -8.73 7.15
N ASN A 49 -7.75 -8.08 7.71
CA ASN A 49 -8.60 -8.63 8.77
C ASN A 49 -9.62 -9.68 8.27
N GLU A 50 -9.80 -9.85 6.95
CA GLU A 50 -10.69 -10.86 6.39
C GLU A 50 -10.15 -12.30 6.65
N ASN A 51 -11.05 -13.28 6.76
CA ASN A 51 -10.69 -14.70 6.79
C ASN A 51 -10.42 -15.27 5.39
N VAL A 52 -9.89 -14.44 4.50
CA VAL A 52 -9.44 -14.80 3.15
C VAL A 52 -7.99 -14.35 3.06
N GLU A 53 -7.14 -15.23 2.55
CA GLU A 53 -5.73 -14.90 2.36
C GLU A 53 -5.57 -13.97 1.15
N ASN A 54 -4.84 -12.89 1.33
CA ASN A 54 -4.53 -11.92 0.27
C ASN A 54 -3.02 -11.88 0.05
N ILE A 55 -2.60 -11.69 -1.21
CA ILE A 55 -1.21 -11.55 -1.61
C ILE A 55 -1.01 -10.11 -2.06
N TRP A 56 -0.16 -9.38 -1.35
CA TRP A 56 0.21 -8.01 -1.69
C TRP A 56 1.67 -7.94 -2.12
N TYR A 57 1.94 -7.08 -3.10
CA TYR A 57 3.27 -6.87 -3.63
C TYR A 57 3.73 -5.46 -3.29
N VAL A 58 4.85 -5.35 -2.57
CA VAL A 58 5.59 -4.11 -2.40
C VAL A 58 6.59 -4.01 -3.53
N ILE A 59 6.47 -2.97 -4.33
CA ILE A 59 7.20 -2.81 -5.57
C ILE A 59 7.96 -1.49 -5.51
N GLU A 60 9.26 -1.53 -5.78
CA GLU A 60 10.07 -0.33 -5.94
C GLU A 60 10.07 0.09 -7.42
N ASP A 61 9.83 1.37 -7.66
CA ASP A 61 9.93 1.95 -9.01
C ASP A 61 11.36 1.83 -9.52
N SER A 62 11.60 0.93 -10.48
CA SER A 62 12.95 0.63 -10.94
C SER A 62 13.58 1.80 -11.70
N ASN A 63 12.78 2.69 -12.31
CA ASN A 63 13.23 3.71 -13.26
C ASN A 63 12.95 5.17 -12.82
N ASP A 64 12.34 5.36 -11.64
CA ASP A 64 11.97 6.65 -11.03
C ASP A 64 11.00 7.49 -11.89
N ASP A 65 10.14 6.84 -12.69
CA ASP A 65 9.12 7.51 -13.52
C ASP A 65 7.76 7.70 -12.82
N TYR A 66 7.68 7.30 -11.54
CA TYR A 66 6.50 7.35 -10.67
C TYR A 66 5.32 6.53 -11.21
N GLN A 67 5.57 5.53 -12.05
CA GLN A 67 4.55 4.66 -12.61
C GLN A 67 4.89 3.20 -12.36
N LEU A 68 3.90 2.48 -11.86
CA LEU A 68 4.00 1.04 -11.71
C LEU A 68 4.10 0.37 -13.10
N SER A 69 5.13 -0.45 -13.26
CA SER A 69 5.43 -1.23 -14.45
C SER A 69 5.48 -2.72 -14.14
N LYS A 70 5.33 -3.52 -15.20
CA LYS A 70 5.43 -4.98 -15.15
C LYS A 70 6.86 -5.48 -14.83
N ASP A 71 7.85 -4.63 -15.07
CA ASP A 71 9.28 -4.92 -14.97
C ASP A 71 9.90 -4.30 -13.69
N ASP A 72 9.09 -3.63 -12.87
CA ASP A 72 9.52 -3.13 -11.57
C ASP A 72 9.77 -4.27 -10.60
N GLU A 73 10.71 -4.03 -9.69
CA GLU A 73 11.18 -5.03 -8.73
C GLU A 73 10.21 -5.14 -7.55
N ILE A 74 9.81 -6.38 -7.26
CA ILE A 74 9.07 -6.72 -6.05
C ILE A 74 10.09 -6.91 -4.92
N GLU A 75 10.10 -5.98 -3.99
CA GLU A 75 10.98 -6.00 -2.82
C GLU A 75 10.44 -6.93 -1.73
N ASN A 76 9.15 -6.80 -1.44
CA ASN A 76 8.47 -7.59 -0.42
C ASN A 76 7.16 -8.15 -0.92
N VAL A 77 6.78 -9.31 -0.37
CA VAL A 77 5.44 -9.86 -0.51
C VAL A 77 4.82 -10.02 0.86
N TYR A 78 3.61 -9.51 1.01
CA TYR A 78 2.82 -9.68 2.23
C TYR A 78 1.72 -10.70 1.99
N LEU A 79 1.64 -11.73 2.83
CA LEU A 79 0.46 -12.59 2.91
C LEU A 79 -0.35 -12.18 4.13
N THR A 80 -1.59 -11.73 3.92
CA THR A 80 -2.43 -11.25 5.02
C THR A 80 -3.68 -12.11 5.17
N LYS A 81 -4.04 -12.46 6.41
CA LYS A 81 -5.26 -13.17 6.75
C LYS A 81 -5.57 -13.05 8.24
N ASN A 82 -6.84 -12.87 8.62
CA ASN A 82 -7.28 -12.85 10.01
C ASN A 82 -6.52 -11.84 10.88
N GLY A 83 -6.17 -10.68 10.33
CA GLY A 83 -5.42 -9.63 11.03
C GLY A 83 -3.95 -9.97 11.27
N MET A 84 -3.45 -11.03 10.63
CA MET A 84 -2.05 -11.44 10.65
C MET A 84 -1.41 -11.22 9.29
N MET A 85 -0.11 -10.97 9.29
CA MET A 85 0.73 -10.74 8.13
C MET A 85 2.00 -11.59 8.20
N ASP A 86 2.30 -12.25 7.10
CA ASP A 86 3.60 -12.84 6.80
C ASP A 86 4.37 -11.89 5.88
N VAL A 87 5.64 -11.63 6.19
CA VAL A 87 6.51 -10.79 5.37
C VAL A 87 7.59 -11.64 4.71
N TYR A 88 7.69 -11.56 3.39
CA TYR A 88 8.76 -12.18 2.60
C TYR A 88 9.58 -11.12 1.87
N TYR A 89 10.85 -11.01 2.22
CA TYR A 89 11.84 -10.24 1.45
C TYR A 89 12.23 -11.04 0.21
N VAL A 90 11.89 -10.54 -0.98
CA VAL A 90 12.02 -11.27 -2.25
C VAL A 90 12.72 -10.49 -3.36
N GLY A 91 13.22 -9.30 -3.03
CA GLY A 91 14.06 -8.48 -3.91
C GLY A 91 15.35 -9.19 -4.34
N SER A 92 16.25 -8.42 -4.94
CA SER A 92 17.40 -8.93 -5.68
C SER A 92 18.35 -9.74 -4.79
N LEU A 93 18.41 -11.05 -5.08
CA LEU A 93 19.40 -11.95 -4.50
C LEU A 93 20.70 -11.90 -5.34
N PRO A 94 21.88 -12.02 -4.72
CA PRO A 94 23.14 -12.03 -5.45
C PRO A 94 23.19 -13.10 -6.55
N GLY A 95 23.27 -12.66 -7.82
CA GLY A 95 23.34 -13.55 -8.98
C GLY A 95 22.00 -14.09 -9.48
N GLU A 96 20.87 -13.57 -8.97
CA GLU A 96 19.54 -13.84 -9.49
C GLU A 96 18.91 -12.60 -10.13
N GLU A 97 18.00 -12.83 -11.07
CA GLU A 97 17.15 -11.76 -11.60
C GLU A 97 16.12 -11.32 -10.53
N PRO A 98 15.77 -10.02 -10.50
CA PRO A 98 14.76 -9.49 -9.61
C PRO A 98 13.40 -10.16 -9.86
N LEU A 99 12.60 -10.29 -8.80
CA LEU A 99 11.23 -10.76 -8.94
C LEU A 99 10.36 -9.62 -9.47
N THR A 100 9.57 -9.85 -10.52
CA THR A 100 8.72 -8.81 -11.13
C THR A 100 7.31 -9.31 -11.37
N LEU A 101 6.35 -8.42 -11.59
CA LEU A 101 4.98 -8.80 -11.98
C LEU A 101 4.96 -9.59 -13.30
N SER A 102 5.88 -9.29 -14.23
CA SER A 102 6.05 -10.07 -15.45
C SER A 102 6.47 -11.52 -15.17
N PHE A 103 7.25 -11.77 -14.13
CA PHE A 103 7.65 -13.12 -13.72
C PHE A 103 6.47 -13.91 -13.13
N LEU A 104 5.51 -13.22 -12.50
CA LEU A 104 4.38 -13.83 -11.81
C LEU A 104 3.14 -14.06 -12.68
N LYS A 105 3.04 -13.42 -13.85
CA LYS A 105 1.82 -13.32 -14.67
C LYS A 105 1.03 -14.63 -14.85
N ASP A 106 1.71 -15.75 -15.11
CA ASP A 106 1.06 -17.03 -15.42
C ASP A 106 1.08 -18.03 -14.24
N LYS A 107 1.45 -17.58 -13.03
CA LYS A 107 1.53 -18.41 -11.83
C LYS A 107 0.23 -18.39 -11.05
N SER A 108 -0.17 -19.56 -10.54
CA SER A 108 -1.24 -19.67 -9.54
C SER A 108 -0.80 -19.10 -8.20
N ASN A 109 -1.76 -18.69 -7.36
CA ASN A 109 -1.46 -18.24 -5.99
C ASN A 109 -0.64 -19.26 -5.19
N SER A 110 -0.85 -20.57 -5.38
CA SER A 110 -0.02 -21.60 -4.74
C SER A 110 1.44 -21.58 -5.21
N GLU A 111 1.68 -21.40 -6.51
CA GLU A 111 3.02 -21.30 -7.05
C GLU A 111 3.72 -20.02 -6.62
N ILE A 112 2.98 -18.91 -6.54
CA ILE A 112 3.50 -17.63 -6.04
C ILE A 112 3.93 -17.81 -4.58
N LYS A 113 3.08 -18.39 -3.72
CA LYS A 113 3.42 -18.60 -2.30
C LYS A 113 4.64 -19.48 -2.07
N GLU A 114 4.77 -20.57 -2.83
CA GLU A 114 5.95 -21.42 -2.74
C GLU A 114 7.21 -20.67 -3.17
N LEU A 115 7.13 -19.92 -4.27
CA LEU A 115 8.24 -19.12 -4.78
C LEU A 115 8.69 -18.03 -3.79
N VAL A 116 7.76 -17.24 -3.26
CA VAL A 116 8.10 -16.12 -2.36
C VAL A 116 8.67 -16.63 -1.04
N ARG A 117 8.19 -17.79 -0.57
CA ARG A 117 8.78 -18.46 0.59
C ARG A 117 10.22 -18.89 0.32
N GLN A 118 10.47 -19.57 -0.80
CA GLN A 118 11.83 -19.98 -1.18
C GLN A 118 12.78 -18.79 -1.32
N ARG A 119 12.32 -17.69 -1.93
CA ARG A 119 13.10 -16.45 -2.04
C ARG A 119 13.35 -15.80 -0.68
N GLY A 120 12.35 -15.74 0.19
CA GLY A 120 12.51 -15.23 1.56
C GLY A 120 13.54 -16.03 2.37
N GLU A 121 13.50 -17.36 2.28
CA GLU A 121 14.49 -18.22 2.94
C GLU A 121 15.91 -18.02 2.36
N ALA A 122 16.03 -17.80 1.05
CA ALA A 122 17.30 -17.49 0.39
C ALA A 122 17.83 -16.11 0.77
N TYR A 123 16.96 -15.10 0.88
CA TYR A 123 17.30 -13.75 1.34
C TYR A 123 17.86 -13.79 2.75
N ILE A 124 17.20 -14.50 3.67
CA ILE A 124 17.70 -14.64 5.04
C ILE A 124 19.05 -15.36 5.03
N SER A 125 19.19 -16.41 4.22
CA SER A 125 20.45 -17.14 4.11
C SER A 125 21.60 -16.24 3.65
N SER A 126 21.38 -15.34 2.69
CA SER A 126 22.39 -14.36 2.25
C SER A 126 22.64 -13.30 3.32
N PHE A 127 21.60 -12.82 3.99
CA PHE A 127 21.72 -11.87 5.11
C PHE A 127 22.56 -12.46 6.25
N LEU A 128 22.38 -13.75 6.58
CA LEU A 128 23.14 -14.45 7.62
C LEU A 128 24.65 -14.50 7.34
N GLU A 129 25.09 -14.42 6.08
CA GLU A 129 26.51 -14.35 5.73
C GLU A 129 27.16 -13.04 6.22
N THR A 130 26.36 -12.00 6.50
CA THR A 130 26.83 -10.68 6.91
C THR A 130 26.92 -10.48 8.43
N LEU A 131 26.38 -11.41 9.24
CA LEU A 131 26.21 -11.22 10.68
C LEU A 131 27.38 -11.69 11.55
N SER A 132 27.65 -10.93 12.62
CA SER A 132 28.53 -11.35 13.72
C SER A 132 27.76 -12.33 14.63
N GLN A 133 28.27 -13.54 14.80
CA GLN A 133 27.45 -14.64 15.35
C GLN A 133 27.20 -14.53 16.87
N SER A 134 25.92 -14.43 17.24
CA SER A 134 25.41 -14.86 18.56
C SER A 134 23.95 -15.35 18.50
N THR A 135 23.11 -14.67 17.70
CA THR A 135 21.72 -15.07 17.38
C THR A 135 21.51 -14.92 15.88
N LYS A 136 20.81 -15.87 15.23
CA LYS A 136 20.56 -15.86 13.78
C LYS A 136 19.06 -15.68 13.53
N PRO A 137 18.64 -14.73 12.68
CA PRO A 137 17.26 -14.64 12.24
C PRO A 137 16.85 -15.89 11.46
N SER A 138 15.54 -16.12 11.45
CA SER A 138 14.86 -17.14 10.67
C SER A 138 13.65 -16.53 9.98
N ILE A 139 13.12 -17.22 8.97
CA ILE A 139 11.92 -16.73 8.28
C ILE A 139 10.74 -16.60 9.26
N ASP A 140 10.65 -17.48 10.24
CA ASP A 140 9.58 -17.48 11.26
C ASP A 140 9.58 -16.18 12.10
N ASP A 141 10.70 -15.45 12.17
CA ASP A 141 10.76 -14.14 12.84
C ASP A 141 9.95 -13.06 12.09
N LEU A 142 9.64 -13.28 10.82
CA LEU A 142 8.86 -12.38 9.95
C LEU A 142 7.44 -12.85 9.67
N LEU A 143 7.09 -14.07 10.10
CA LEU A 143 5.79 -14.67 9.84
C LEU A 143 4.81 -14.43 10.99
N ASN A 144 3.53 -14.45 10.64
CA ASN A 144 2.37 -14.44 11.52
C ASN A 144 2.45 -13.32 12.56
N LYS A 145 2.68 -12.09 12.09
CA LYS A 145 2.70 -10.88 12.91
C LYS A 145 1.38 -10.15 12.81
N PRO A 146 0.89 -9.51 13.88
CA PRO A 146 -0.29 -8.68 13.78
C PRO A 146 -0.10 -7.60 12.71
N VAL A 147 -1.08 -7.44 11.83
CA VAL A 147 -1.16 -6.29 10.93
C VAL A 147 -1.28 -5.04 11.79
N LYS A 148 -0.60 -3.96 11.42
CA LYS A 148 -0.73 -2.66 12.07
C LYS A 148 -0.58 -1.56 11.03
N ALA A 149 -1.40 -0.53 11.15
CA ALA A 149 -1.20 0.71 10.43
C ALA A 149 -1.37 1.94 11.32
N THR A 150 -0.71 3.03 10.95
CA THR A 150 -0.99 4.36 11.47
C THR A 150 -1.48 5.27 10.35
N VAL A 151 -2.34 6.24 10.68
CA VAL A 151 -2.89 7.19 9.71
C VAL A 151 -2.69 8.63 10.16
N GLU A 152 -2.37 9.49 9.20
CA GLU A 152 -2.42 10.95 9.35
C GLU A 152 -3.73 11.47 8.77
N THR A 153 -4.39 12.40 9.47
CA THR A 153 -5.60 13.07 8.98
C THR A 153 -5.33 14.51 8.59
N ASP A 154 -6.15 15.03 7.67
CA ASP A 154 -6.11 16.44 7.30
C ASP A 154 -6.45 17.36 8.49
N SER A 155 -6.31 18.67 8.30
CA SER A 155 -6.59 19.67 9.35
C SER A 155 -8.03 19.64 9.92
N THR A 156 -8.94 18.90 9.28
CA THR A 156 -10.32 18.73 9.75
C THR A 156 -10.50 17.49 10.62
N GLY A 157 -9.53 16.56 10.60
CA GLY A 157 -9.59 15.27 11.29
C GLY A 157 -10.54 14.26 10.63
N ASN A 158 -11.12 14.58 9.45
CA ASN A 158 -12.16 13.76 8.83
C ASN A 158 -11.68 13.00 7.59
N THR A 159 -10.48 13.27 7.09
CA THR A 159 -9.96 12.64 5.88
C THR A 159 -8.54 12.17 6.13
N VAL A 160 -8.31 10.87 5.93
CA VAL A 160 -6.96 10.30 5.97
C VAL A 160 -6.20 10.75 4.73
N VAL A 161 -5.00 11.31 4.95
CA VAL A 161 -4.13 11.85 3.90
C VAL A 161 -2.88 11.02 3.70
N GLU A 162 -2.50 10.23 4.70
CA GLU A 162 -1.35 9.34 4.68
C GLU A 162 -1.64 8.10 5.52
N GLU A 163 -1.18 6.94 5.07
CA GLU A 163 -1.23 5.68 5.80
C GLU A 163 0.17 5.05 5.85
N LYS A 164 0.58 4.63 7.05
CA LYS A 164 1.84 3.91 7.27
C LYS A 164 1.52 2.47 7.63
N ILE A 165 2.01 1.54 6.81
CA ILE A 165 1.82 0.11 7.04
C ILE A 165 3.09 -0.44 7.68
N HIS A 166 2.95 -0.94 8.91
CA HIS A 166 4.06 -1.49 9.68
C HIS A 166 4.23 -2.98 9.37
N TYR A 167 5.47 -3.42 9.24
CA TYR A 167 5.83 -4.80 8.93
C TYR A 167 7.05 -5.24 9.73
N ALA A 168 7.14 -6.55 10.00
CA ALA A 168 8.28 -7.12 10.70
C ALA A 168 9.53 -7.07 9.83
N ASP A 169 10.65 -6.72 10.47
CA ASP A 169 11.94 -6.52 9.83
C ASP A 169 13.06 -7.07 10.72
N PHE A 170 14.25 -7.21 10.13
CA PHE A 170 15.46 -7.53 10.85
C PHE A 170 16.16 -6.26 11.29
N ASP A 171 16.32 -6.11 12.61
CA ASP A 171 17.12 -5.03 13.18
C ASP A 171 18.49 -5.57 13.62
N LEU A 172 19.51 -4.72 13.52
CA LEU A 172 20.88 -5.03 13.92
C LEU A 172 21.35 -4.05 14.98
N ASP A 173 21.97 -4.56 16.04
CA ASP A 173 22.66 -3.70 17.01
C ASP A 173 23.96 -3.11 16.42
N SER A 174 24.63 -2.25 17.20
CA SER A 174 25.87 -1.60 16.79
C SER A 174 27.03 -2.56 16.49
N ASP A 175 26.93 -3.83 16.91
CA ASP A 175 27.94 -4.87 16.73
C ASP A 175 27.53 -5.87 15.61
N ASN A 176 26.48 -5.54 14.83
CA ASN A 176 25.87 -6.38 13.79
C ASN A 176 25.30 -7.71 14.34
N ASN A 177 24.83 -7.74 15.58
CA ASN A 177 24.01 -8.84 16.06
C ASN A 177 22.54 -8.59 15.71
N PHE A 178 21.85 -9.66 15.34
CA PHE A 178 20.41 -9.62 15.15
C PHE A 178 19.65 -9.32 16.43
N VAL A 179 18.72 -8.37 16.34
CA VAL A 179 17.77 -7.98 17.39
C VAL A 179 16.37 -8.44 16.99
N PRO A 180 15.77 -9.42 17.70
CA PRO A 180 14.43 -9.89 17.42
C PRO A 180 13.38 -8.80 17.64
N GLY A 181 12.33 -8.81 16.80
CA GLY A 181 11.20 -7.88 16.92
C GLY A 181 11.43 -6.52 16.26
N GLY A 182 12.38 -6.42 15.32
CA GLY A 182 12.49 -5.28 14.42
C GLY A 182 11.18 -5.03 13.67
N GLU A 183 10.88 -3.75 13.47
CA GLU A 183 9.68 -3.29 12.78
C GLU A 183 10.07 -2.11 11.89
N SER A 184 9.65 -2.17 10.63
CA SER A 184 9.77 -1.10 9.64
C SER A 184 8.39 -0.70 9.14
N TYR A 185 8.31 0.34 8.33
CA TYR A 185 7.05 0.79 7.76
C TYR A 185 7.21 1.37 6.35
N ASN A 186 6.17 1.24 5.55
CA ASN A 186 6.02 1.93 4.27
C ASN A 186 5.01 3.06 4.41
N ILE A 187 5.30 4.22 3.81
CA ILE A 187 4.42 5.40 3.84
C ILE A 187 3.70 5.51 2.49
N PHE A 188 2.38 5.65 2.53
CA PHE A 188 1.54 5.82 1.35
C PHE A 188 0.63 7.04 1.46
N ASN A 189 0.57 7.85 0.40
CA ASN A 189 -0.17 9.11 0.38
C ASN A 189 -1.03 9.30 -0.90
N SER A 190 -1.06 8.29 -1.76
CA SER A 190 -1.97 8.24 -2.90
C SER A 190 -2.43 6.81 -3.20
N THR A 191 -3.55 6.69 -3.89
CA THR A 191 -4.09 5.41 -4.39
C THR A 191 -3.83 5.28 -5.89
N ILE A 192 -3.56 4.07 -6.35
CA ILE A 192 -3.33 3.74 -7.76
C ILE A 192 -4.23 2.60 -8.21
N SER A 193 -4.51 2.58 -9.51
CA SER A 193 -5.13 1.43 -10.15
C SER A 193 -4.80 1.37 -11.63
N GLY A 194 -4.79 0.19 -12.22
CA GLY A 194 -4.46 0.03 -13.63
C GLY A 194 -4.31 -1.41 -14.06
N TYR A 195 -4.31 -1.60 -15.39
CA TYR A 195 -4.04 -2.88 -16.00
C TYR A 195 -2.54 -3.07 -16.21
N ILE A 196 -2.03 -4.22 -15.77
CA ILE A 196 -0.72 -4.73 -16.16
C ILE A 196 -0.97 -6.06 -16.87
N TYR A 197 -0.72 -6.06 -18.18
CA TYR A 197 -1.22 -7.08 -19.10
C TYR A 197 -2.75 -7.19 -19.02
N ASP A 198 -3.27 -8.35 -18.62
CA ASP A 198 -4.68 -8.71 -18.48
C ASP A 198 -5.12 -8.78 -17.01
N THR A 199 -4.25 -8.41 -16.06
CA THR A 199 -4.57 -8.34 -14.63
C THR A 199 -4.77 -6.89 -14.22
N TYR A 200 -5.90 -6.60 -13.59
CA TYR A 200 -6.16 -5.29 -12.98
C TYR A 200 -5.57 -5.26 -11.58
N TYR A 201 -4.82 -4.22 -11.25
CA TYR A 201 -4.25 -3.99 -9.93
C TYR A 201 -4.85 -2.74 -9.31
N VAL A 202 -5.03 -2.79 -7.99
CA VAL A 202 -5.34 -1.63 -7.14
C VAL A 202 -4.34 -1.59 -6.00
N GLY A 203 -4.08 -0.41 -5.47
CA GLY A 203 -3.13 -0.29 -4.38
C GLY A 203 -2.82 1.14 -4.01
N TYR A 204 -1.67 1.30 -3.38
CA TYR A 204 -1.16 2.59 -2.93
C TYR A 204 0.13 2.94 -3.64
N ALA A 205 0.37 4.24 -3.79
CA ALA A 205 1.66 4.79 -4.14
C ALA A 205 2.11 5.76 -3.04
N GLY A 206 3.40 5.75 -2.79
CA GLY A 206 4.02 6.61 -1.79
C GLY A 206 5.51 6.75 -2.04
N ASN A 207 6.18 7.33 -1.05
CA ASN A 207 7.63 7.47 -1.05
C ASN A 207 8.22 6.28 -0.30
N GLY A 208 8.99 5.44 -1.01
CA GLY A 208 9.93 4.54 -0.37
C GLY A 208 11.15 5.31 0.15
N THR A 209 12.10 4.58 0.74
CA THR A 209 13.29 5.15 1.38
C THR A 209 14.21 5.86 0.39
N THR A 210 14.27 5.36 -0.85
CA THR A 210 15.14 5.86 -1.93
C THR A 210 14.41 6.20 -3.21
N LYS A 211 13.27 5.54 -3.48
CA LYS A 211 12.47 5.68 -4.70
C LYS A 211 10.99 5.59 -4.38
N SER A 212 10.13 5.85 -5.37
CA SER A 212 8.69 5.60 -5.23
C SER A 212 8.44 4.13 -4.90
N SER A 213 7.51 3.87 -3.99
CA SER A 213 7.08 2.52 -3.64
C SER A 213 5.59 2.36 -3.87
N PHE A 214 5.22 1.18 -4.35
CA PHE A 214 3.85 0.77 -4.56
C PHE A 214 3.52 -0.41 -3.67
N LEU A 215 2.30 -0.45 -3.12
CA LEU A 215 1.73 -1.64 -2.48
C LEU A 215 0.48 -2.02 -3.23
N VAL A 216 0.50 -3.16 -3.93
CA VAL A 216 -0.59 -3.53 -4.85
C VAL A 216 -1.11 -4.94 -4.61
N ILE A 217 -2.38 -5.13 -4.98
CA ILE A 217 -3.08 -6.42 -5.02
C ILE A 217 -3.82 -6.54 -6.35
N SER A 218 -3.94 -7.77 -6.86
CA SER A 218 -4.78 -8.03 -8.03
C SER A 218 -6.27 -7.93 -7.67
N ALA A 219 -7.03 -7.36 -8.60
CA ALA A 219 -8.46 -7.14 -8.48
C ALA A 219 -9.20 -7.74 -9.69
N PRO A 220 -10.48 -8.15 -9.52
CA PRO A 220 -11.23 -8.82 -10.56
C PRO A 220 -11.53 -7.95 -11.80
N ASN A 221 -11.62 -6.63 -11.66
CA ASN A 221 -11.88 -5.67 -12.74
C ASN A 221 -11.85 -4.21 -12.22
N GLU A 222 -12.03 -3.26 -13.14
CA GLU A 222 -12.04 -1.81 -12.89
C GLU A 222 -13.14 -1.27 -11.97
N ASN A 223 -14.13 -2.10 -11.56
CA ASN A 223 -15.14 -1.67 -10.59
C ASN A 223 -14.67 -1.83 -9.14
N VAL A 224 -13.43 -2.27 -8.92
CA VAL A 224 -12.81 -2.36 -7.61
C VAL A 224 -11.93 -1.14 -7.40
N SER A 225 -12.08 -0.47 -6.27
CA SER A 225 -11.22 0.61 -5.83
C SER A 225 -10.62 0.31 -4.46
N ILE A 226 -9.59 1.07 -4.11
CA ILE A 226 -8.97 1.02 -2.79
C ILE A 226 -9.00 2.41 -2.17
N SER A 227 -9.13 2.48 -0.84
CA SER A 227 -9.01 3.69 -0.05
C SER A 227 -8.01 3.47 1.09
N PHE A 228 -7.58 4.55 1.74
CA PHE A 228 -6.87 4.43 3.01
C PHE A 228 -7.79 3.87 4.09
N ASP A 229 -7.20 3.13 5.02
CA ASP A 229 -7.92 2.73 6.23
C ASP A 229 -8.26 3.95 7.10
N THR A 230 -9.24 3.81 7.98
CA THR A 230 -9.68 4.88 8.89
C THR A 230 -9.42 4.47 10.34
N LEU A 231 -9.52 5.41 11.28
CA LEU A 231 -9.39 5.12 12.72
C LEU A 231 -10.46 4.15 13.26
N ASP A 232 -11.55 3.94 12.52
CA ASP A 232 -12.57 2.93 12.86
C ASP A 232 -12.18 1.51 12.40
N THR A 233 -11.13 1.36 11.58
CA THR A 233 -10.61 0.06 11.18
C THR A 233 -9.83 -0.58 12.33
N GLU A 234 -10.13 -1.85 12.65
CA GLU A 234 -9.35 -2.63 13.60
C GLU A 234 -7.87 -2.70 13.19
N ASN A 235 -6.96 -2.57 14.16
CA ASN A 235 -5.50 -2.52 13.97
C ASN A 235 -4.95 -1.23 13.31
N VAL A 236 -5.77 -0.18 13.26
CA VAL A 236 -5.36 1.16 12.84
C VAL A 236 -5.34 2.13 14.02
N SER A 237 -4.35 3.01 14.04
CA SER A 237 -4.18 4.05 15.07
C SER A 237 -3.77 5.38 14.46
N GLU A 238 -3.87 6.46 15.23
CA GLU A 238 -3.39 7.79 14.82
C GLU A 238 -1.87 7.90 15.06
N GLU A 239 -1.18 8.65 14.20
CA GLU A 239 0.26 8.95 14.36
C GLU A 239 0.58 9.88 15.54
#